data_AF-A0A0D1ZAM4-F1
#
_entry.id   AF-A0A0D1ZAM4-F1
#
_cell.length_a   1.000
_cell.length_b   1.000
_cell.length_c   1.000
_cell.angle_alpha   90.00
_cell.angle_beta   90.00
_cell.angle_gamma   90.00
#
_symmetry.space_group_name_H-M   'P 1'
#
loop_
_entity.id
_entity.type
_entity.pdbx_description
1 polymer ?
#
loop_
_entity_poly.entity_id
_entity_poly.type
_entity_poly.pdbx_seq_one_letter_code
_entity_poly.pdbx_strand_id
1 'polypeptide(L)'
;MPISMPRGVVVRVSIIFGIVLSLFMLRSYYLPSSPSYDDAVSTAKSWWTGSNPGGSDVFDIDVDRYSQLNHPADVDHQQHYDEEPHLSSEITDFADPVVPATVPHWVTAAPASKATPSPIPSSDYSIPACRQLPGADKVVIIVKTGATEVLARLPEQLLTLAECVPNLMIFSDMEQDVGHFHLHDALADIGEKWKNTHDDFKFYHDVHKTHAMHGDLTLLDSEKGWSLDKWKNIPMLHKAYEKYPDADWYMTIDADTYLGWTNLLLLLDRLNPEEPLYSGCVYWHGETMFAQGGTGYLLSRKAVQMWEAIRSQENIEKWEQETSGICCGDVMLGVSMQQAGIKVSGAWPMFQVDPPCDFSWSSDTWCVPAITWHHSHTYDIEALWDFEKEWINKTWHESDQPGSVPYMYKDAFEYFVTPNIAEKKTDWNNYSGDRIFTKPKKDHIKEDHDWDYKSDEEKQAMWDGWSESQKQSVKSPEECRAACEADNGCMQFSWHPGTCRHNWAIKVGHAEASKKKFTSGWMLDRVEKHKKNAGTCKQPKFRIDRG
;
A
#
# COMPACT_ATOMS: atom_id res chain seq x y z
N MET A 1 -18.29 53.37 52.31
CA MET A 1 -18.71 52.43 53.37
C MET A 1 -17.92 51.13 53.19
N PRO A 2 -17.22 50.61 54.21
CA PRO A 2 -16.70 49.26 54.16
C PRO A 2 -17.81 48.28 54.57
N ILE A 3 -18.05 47.24 53.77
CA ILE A 3 -19.04 46.20 54.05
C ILE A 3 -18.45 45.25 55.12
N SER A 4 -19.03 45.32 56.31
CA SER A 4 -18.79 44.38 57.42
C SER A 4 -19.52 43.07 57.13
N MET A 5 -18.78 41.96 56.96
CA MET A 5 -19.39 40.63 56.91
C MET A 5 -19.83 40.18 58.32
N PRO A 6 -21.00 39.53 58.46
CA PRO A 6 -21.52 39.10 59.75
C PRO A 6 -20.63 38.03 60.41
N ARG A 7 -20.30 38.26 61.69
CA ARG A 7 -19.42 37.45 62.56
C ARG A 7 -19.77 35.96 62.69
N GLY A 8 -20.91 35.51 62.13
CA GLY A 8 -21.32 34.10 62.13
C GLY A 8 -20.76 33.26 60.97
N VAL A 9 -20.32 33.89 59.88
CA VAL A 9 -19.84 33.16 58.69
C VAL A 9 -18.41 32.67 58.88
N VAL A 10 -17.55 33.47 59.52
CA VAL A 10 -16.15 33.11 59.77
C VAL A 10 -16.02 31.89 60.69
N VAL A 11 -16.88 31.77 61.71
CA VAL A 11 -16.84 30.64 62.65
C VAL A 11 -17.29 29.34 61.98
N ARG A 12 -18.31 29.38 61.10
CA ARG A 12 -18.78 28.19 60.37
C ARG A 12 -17.75 27.70 59.34
N VAL A 13 -17.07 28.61 58.66
CA VAL A 13 -16.01 28.27 57.71
C VAL A 13 -14.80 27.65 58.41
N SER A 14 -14.40 28.17 59.58
CA SER A 14 -13.28 27.61 60.35
C SER A 14 -13.57 26.21 60.93
N ILE A 15 -14.83 25.93 61.33
CA ILE A 15 -15.21 24.59 61.83
C ILE A 15 -15.21 23.56 60.69
N ILE A 16 -15.73 23.93 59.50
CA ILE A 16 -15.74 23.04 58.32
C ILE A 16 -14.30 22.77 57.86
N PHE A 17 -13.45 23.80 57.84
CA PHE A 17 -12.04 23.64 57.48
C PHE A 17 -11.29 22.73 58.48
N GLY A 18 -11.58 22.83 59.78
CA GLY A 18 -11.01 21.95 60.81
C GLY A 18 -11.44 20.48 60.66
N ILE A 19 -12.69 20.21 60.29
CA ILE A 19 -13.18 18.83 60.06
C ILE A 19 -12.55 18.22 58.81
N VAL A 20 -12.44 18.98 57.73
CA VAL A 20 -11.80 18.51 56.48
C VAL A 20 -10.31 18.24 56.68
N LEU A 21 -9.59 19.10 57.41
CA LEU A 21 -8.17 18.89 57.71
C LEU A 21 -7.93 17.65 58.58
N SER A 22 -8.86 17.38 59.51
CA SER A 22 -8.81 16.21 60.40
C SER A 22 -9.07 14.90 59.64
N LEU A 23 -9.98 14.91 58.65
CA LEU A 23 -10.26 13.77 57.77
C LEU A 23 -9.09 13.48 56.82
N PHE A 24 -8.36 14.50 56.36
CA PHE A 24 -7.15 14.32 55.55
C PHE A 24 -5.99 13.73 56.35
N MET A 25 -5.80 14.14 57.61
CA MET A 25 -4.75 13.60 58.47
C MET A 25 -5.02 12.16 58.94
N LEU A 26 -6.29 11.79 59.15
CA LEU A 26 -6.68 10.43 59.56
C LEU A 26 -6.60 9.40 58.41
N ARG A 27 -6.77 9.82 57.16
CA ARG A 27 -6.72 8.91 56.00
C ARG A 27 -5.31 8.43 55.65
N SER A 28 -4.27 9.15 56.08
CA SER A 28 -2.88 8.87 55.72
C SER A 28 -2.17 7.85 56.62
N TYR A 29 -2.82 7.34 57.68
CA TYR A 29 -2.16 6.52 58.73
C TYR A 29 -2.57 5.05 58.78
N TYR A 30 -3.59 4.59 58.02
CA TYR A 30 -4.24 3.29 58.29
C TYR A 30 -4.50 2.34 57.10
N LEU A 31 -3.90 2.49 55.92
CA LEU A 31 -4.00 1.44 54.89
C LEU A 31 -2.67 1.17 54.15
N PRO A 32 -2.24 -0.12 54.07
CA PRO A 32 -1.03 -0.54 53.38
C PRO A 32 -1.22 -0.64 51.86
N SER A 33 -0.07 -0.65 51.18
CA SER A 33 0.17 -0.48 49.74
C SER A 33 -0.11 -1.69 48.82
N SER A 34 -0.54 -1.35 47.59
CA SER A 34 -0.32 -1.99 46.28
C SER A 34 -1.25 -3.13 45.79
N PRO A 35 -1.40 -3.35 44.46
CA PRO A 35 -1.07 -2.50 43.31
C PRO A 35 -2.23 -2.29 42.32
N SER A 36 -1.96 -1.43 41.31
CA SER A 36 -2.63 -1.24 40.02
C SER A 36 -3.59 -0.06 39.88
N TYR A 37 -3.69 0.40 38.63
CA TYR A 37 -4.66 1.35 38.06
C TYR A 37 -4.25 2.84 38.03
N ASP A 38 -3.24 3.17 37.19
CA ASP A 38 -3.00 4.55 36.70
C ASP A 38 -2.52 4.52 35.23
N ASP A 39 -3.22 3.76 34.38
CA ASP A 39 -3.15 3.86 32.91
C ASP A 39 -4.48 4.36 32.31
N ALA A 40 -5.32 4.99 33.13
CA ALA A 40 -6.58 5.54 32.66
C ALA A 40 -6.87 6.87 33.34
N VAL A 41 -7.03 7.90 32.48
CA VAL A 41 -7.66 9.20 32.75
C VAL A 41 -6.71 10.31 33.21
N SER A 42 -5.85 10.74 32.28
CA SER A 42 -5.32 12.11 32.19
C SER A 42 -5.74 12.76 30.85
N THR A 43 -7.04 12.83 30.60
CA THR A 43 -7.65 13.62 29.53
C THR A 43 -8.81 14.44 30.10
N ALA A 44 -8.50 15.57 30.73
CA ALA A 44 -9.45 16.69 30.91
C ALA A 44 -8.79 17.87 31.64
N LYS A 45 -7.87 18.60 30.99
CA LYS A 45 -7.61 20.05 31.19
C LYS A 45 -6.30 20.50 30.52
N SER A 46 -6.35 20.78 29.23
CA SER A 46 -5.60 21.92 28.66
C SER A 46 -6.17 22.33 27.29
N TRP A 47 -7.49 22.41 27.19
CA TRP A 47 -8.10 23.36 26.26
C TRP A 47 -7.93 24.77 26.84
N TRP A 48 -7.58 25.73 25.99
CA TRP A 48 -7.31 27.16 26.23
C TRP A 48 -5.83 27.55 26.49
N THR A 49 -5.04 27.62 25.43
CA THR A 49 -4.33 28.83 24.96
C THR A 49 -3.59 28.50 23.65
N GLY A 50 -3.91 29.20 22.57
CA GLY A 50 -3.37 28.92 21.22
C GLY A 50 -2.08 29.70 20.89
N SER A 51 -1.38 29.25 19.83
CA SER A 51 -0.94 30.02 18.63
C SER A 51 0.16 29.28 17.83
N ASN A 52 -0.21 28.59 16.73
CA ASN A 52 0.40 28.49 15.37
C ASN A 52 1.91 28.16 15.13
N PRO A 53 2.31 27.70 13.91
CA PRO A 53 1.84 26.51 13.15
C PRO A 53 3.01 25.68 12.53
N GLY A 54 2.83 24.38 12.31
CA GLY A 54 3.74 23.56 11.48
C GLY A 54 4.09 22.23 12.12
N GLY A 55 3.52 21.15 11.59
CA GLY A 55 3.66 19.78 12.09
C GLY A 55 2.31 19.09 12.01
N SER A 56 2.06 18.42 10.89
CA SER A 56 0.94 17.50 10.73
C SER A 56 1.22 16.25 11.55
N ASP A 57 0.38 16.01 12.55
CA ASP A 57 0.34 14.76 13.33
C ASP A 57 -0.11 13.61 12.43
N VAL A 58 0.80 12.66 12.18
CA VAL A 58 0.48 11.35 11.58
C VAL A 58 0.30 10.36 12.75
N PHE A 59 -0.85 9.67 12.76
CA PHE A 59 -1.17 8.67 13.78
C PHE A 59 -0.54 7.32 13.41
N ASP A 60 0.20 6.72 14.35
CA ASP A 60 0.89 5.44 14.19
C ASP A 60 -0.07 4.27 13.93
N ILE A 61 0.19 3.53 12.86
CA ILE A 61 -0.38 2.22 12.53
C ILE A 61 0.63 1.17 13.00
N ASP A 62 0.27 0.33 13.98
CA ASP A 62 1.16 -0.70 14.53
C ASP A 62 1.22 -1.93 13.58
N VAL A 63 2.36 -2.06 12.89
CA VAL A 63 2.67 -3.11 11.91
C VAL A 63 3.34 -4.34 12.56
N ASP A 64 3.76 -4.28 13.82
CA ASP A 64 4.77 -5.20 14.37
C ASP A 64 4.24 -6.55 14.87
N ARG A 65 2.92 -6.76 14.90
CA ARG A 65 2.36 -7.95 15.58
C ARG A 65 2.42 -9.25 14.78
N TYR A 66 2.71 -9.22 13.47
CA TYR A 66 2.83 -10.44 12.65
C TYR A 66 4.29 -10.91 12.41
N SER A 67 5.30 -10.09 12.75
CA SER A 67 6.73 -10.39 12.51
C SER A 67 7.42 -11.15 13.67
N GLN A 68 6.77 -11.29 14.84
CA GLN A 68 7.45 -11.82 16.05
C GLN A 68 7.57 -13.35 16.16
N LEU A 69 7.69 -14.07 15.05
CA LEU A 69 8.09 -15.48 15.04
C LEU A 69 9.27 -15.71 14.09
N ASN A 70 10.35 -14.94 14.22
CA ASN A 70 11.76 -15.37 14.18
C ASN A 70 12.70 -14.16 14.06
N HIS A 71 13.55 -13.96 15.08
CA HIS A 71 14.71 -13.04 15.21
C HIS A 71 14.55 -11.81 16.13
N PRO A 72 15.65 -11.33 16.76
CA PRO A 72 15.59 -10.46 17.92
C PRO A 72 15.75 -8.95 17.60
N ALA A 73 14.91 -8.16 18.26
CA ALA A 73 15.05 -6.78 18.73
C ALA A 73 15.07 -5.61 17.72
N ASP A 74 14.00 -4.80 17.84
CA ASP A 74 13.83 -3.35 17.66
C ASP A 74 14.43 -2.66 16.42
N VAL A 75 13.58 -2.44 15.40
CA VAL A 75 13.60 -1.23 14.56
C VAL A 75 12.16 -0.91 14.14
N ASP A 76 11.68 0.27 14.52
CA ASP A 76 10.40 0.87 14.18
C ASP A 76 10.37 1.27 12.69
N HIS A 77 9.37 0.81 11.95
CA HIS A 77 9.22 1.04 10.50
C HIS A 77 8.08 2.05 10.24
N GLN A 78 8.42 3.35 10.22
CA GLN A 78 7.57 4.37 9.58
C GLN A 78 7.99 4.54 8.12
N GLN A 79 7.14 4.10 7.19
CA GLN A 79 7.26 4.40 5.76
C GLN A 79 6.76 5.83 5.49
N HIS A 80 7.67 6.72 5.11
CA HIS A 80 7.32 8.00 4.51
C HIS A 80 7.35 7.87 2.99
N TYR A 81 6.25 8.26 2.34
CA TYR A 81 6.11 8.31 0.89
C TYR A 81 7.04 9.36 0.29
N ASP A 82 7.78 8.98 -0.76
CA ASP A 82 8.58 9.90 -1.56
C ASP A 82 7.68 10.91 -2.30
N GLU A 83 8.09 12.18 -2.30
CA GLU A 83 7.52 13.22 -3.16
C GLU A 83 7.66 12.81 -4.63
N GLU A 84 6.55 12.57 -5.32
CA GLU A 84 6.55 12.39 -6.77
C GLU A 84 7.14 13.64 -7.47
N PRO A 85 8.01 13.47 -8.48
CA PRO A 85 8.51 14.60 -9.25
C PRO A 85 7.36 15.19 -10.07
N HIS A 86 6.91 16.38 -9.67
CA HIS A 86 5.98 17.20 -10.44
C HIS A 86 6.41 17.28 -11.92
N LEU A 87 5.60 16.68 -12.79
CA LEU A 87 5.75 16.80 -14.24
C LEU A 87 5.33 18.22 -14.65
N SER A 88 6.24 19.17 -14.55
CA SER A 88 6.04 20.50 -15.13
C SER A 88 6.08 20.37 -16.66
N SER A 89 4.93 20.50 -17.30
CA SER A 89 4.80 20.64 -18.76
C SER A 89 5.26 22.01 -19.22
N GLU A 90 6.58 22.24 -19.25
CA GLU A 90 7.12 23.31 -20.09
C GLU A 90 7.04 22.88 -21.55
N ILE A 91 5.90 23.21 -22.18
CA ILE A 91 5.75 23.22 -23.63
C ILE A 91 6.74 24.27 -24.16
N THR A 92 7.90 23.82 -24.62
CA THR A 92 8.79 24.64 -25.43
C THR A 92 8.38 24.47 -26.90
N ASP A 93 8.20 25.60 -27.57
CA ASP A 93 7.72 25.71 -28.95
C ASP A 93 8.40 24.72 -29.90
N PHE A 94 7.59 23.96 -30.63
CA PHE A 94 8.01 23.13 -31.75
C PHE A 94 8.62 24.00 -32.85
N ALA A 95 9.94 23.93 -33.01
CA ALA A 95 10.62 24.32 -34.23
C ALA A 95 11.05 23.04 -34.98
N ASP A 96 10.41 22.81 -36.13
CA ASP A 96 10.73 21.70 -37.04
C ASP A 96 12.14 21.82 -37.68
N PRO A 97 12.71 20.69 -38.16
CA PRO A 97 14.13 20.38 -37.97
C PRO A 97 15.04 20.74 -39.14
N VAL A 98 16.31 21.02 -38.84
CA VAL A 98 17.41 21.02 -39.83
C VAL A 98 18.25 19.76 -39.64
N VAL A 99 18.16 18.84 -40.59
CA VAL A 99 18.99 17.64 -40.68
C VAL A 99 20.27 17.94 -41.45
N PRO A 100 21.47 17.60 -40.92
CA PRO A 100 22.62 17.27 -41.75
C PRO A 100 22.81 15.75 -41.78
N ALA A 101 22.82 15.22 -43.01
CA ALA A 101 23.11 13.84 -43.35
C ALA A 101 24.54 13.43 -42.95
N THR A 102 24.70 12.20 -42.44
CA THR A 102 25.54 11.12 -43.01
C THR A 102 25.66 9.95 -42.03
N VAL A 103 25.07 8.79 -42.37
CA VAL A 103 25.51 7.47 -41.85
C VAL A 103 25.44 6.44 -42.99
N PRO A 104 26.44 5.55 -43.17
CA PRO A 104 26.55 4.70 -44.37
C PRO A 104 25.65 3.45 -44.34
N HIS A 105 25.20 3.09 -45.54
CA HIS A 105 24.40 1.93 -45.91
C HIS A 105 25.03 0.58 -45.56
N TRP A 106 24.22 -0.35 -45.04
CA TRP A 106 24.38 -1.79 -45.25
C TRP A 106 23.12 -2.30 -45.94
N VAL A 107 23.29 -2.71 -47.21
CA VAL A 107 22.24 -3.27 -48.07
C VAL A 107 22.33 -4.78 -48.00
N THR A 108 21.24 -5.44 -47.63
CA THR A 108 20.94 -6.80 -48.09
C THR A 108 19.50 -6.86 -48.60
N ALA A 109 19.38 -7.28 -49.86
CA ALA A 109 18.17 -7.26 -50.65
C ALA A 109 17.21 -8.41 -50.28
N ALA A 110 15.92 -8.10 -50.24
CA ALA A 110 14.83 -9.08 -50.34
C ALA A 110 14.31 -9.13 -51.79
N PRO A 111 13.89 -10.29 -52.32
CA PRO A 111 13.15 -10.34 -53.57
C PRO A 111 11.64 -10.14 -53.33
N ALA A 112 11.05 -9.32 -54.19
CA ALA A 112 9.64 -8.99 -54.20
C ALA A 112 8.74 -10.15 -54.68
N SER A 113 7.57 -10.28 -54.06
CA SER A 113 6.40 -10.95 -54.61
C SER A 113 5.17 -10.07 -54.38
N LYS A 114 4.46 -9.76 -55.46
CA LYS A 114 3.21 -8.97 -55.49
C LYS A 114 2.02 -9.85 -55.12
N ALA A 115 1.21 -9.41 -54.16
CA ALA A 115 -0.18 -9.82 -54.04
C ALA A 115 -1.03 -8.62 -53.59
N THR A 116 -2.10 -8.36 -54.32
CA THR A 116 -3.14 -7.36 -54.06
C THR A 116 -3.88 -7.68 -52.76
N PRO A 117 -4.21 -6.72 -51.88
CA PRO A 117 -5.08 -6.99 -50.74
C PRO A 117 -6.54 -6.97 -51.19
N SER A 118 -7.20 -8.12 -51.13
CA SER A 118 -8.65 -8.21 -50.98
C SER A 118 -9.06 -7.73 -49.58
N PRO A 119 -10.32 -7.30 -49.37
CA PRO A 119 -10.75 -6.71 -48.11
C PRO A 119 -10.61 -7.73 -46.98
N ILE A 120 -9.96 -7.32 -45.89
CA ILE A 120 -9.84 -8.08 -44.65
C ILE A 120 -11.27 -8.37 -44.14
N PRO A 121 -11.68 -9.63 -43.98
CA PRO A 121 -12.87 -9.96 -43.22
C PRO A 121 -12.65 -9.54 -41.78
N SER A 122 -13.60 -8.80 -41.19
CA SER A 122 -13.62 -8.43 -39.78
C SER A 122 -13.35 -9.67 -38.92
N SER A 123 -12.16 -9.74 -38.34
CA SER A 123 -11.78 -10.81 -37.42
C SER A 123 -12.55 -10.64 -36.12
N ASP A 124 -13.26 -11.68 -35.70
CA ASP A 124 -13.58 -11.92 -34.30
C ASP A 124 -12.34 -11.60 -33.46
N TYR A 125 -12.44 -10.61 -32.57
CA TYR A 125 -11.44 -10.42 -31.53
C TYR A 125 -11.48 -11.66 -30.65
N SER A 126 -10.48 -12.54 -30.78
CA SER A 126 -10.39 -13.75 -29.98
C SER A 126 -10.44 -13.38 -28.50
N ILE A 127 -11.47 -13.84 -27.79
CA ILE A 127 -11.62 -13.66 -26.35
C ILE A 127 -10.32 -14.11 -25.66
N PRO A 128 -9.64 -13.25 -24.87
CA PRO A 128 -8.40 -13.60 -24.19
C PRO A 128 -8.55 -14.87 -23.35
N ALA A 129 -7.50 -15.69 -23.30
CA ALA A 129 -7.50 -16.98 -22.58
C ALA A 129 -7.89 -16.81 -21.10
N CYS A 130 -7.41 -15.73 -20.46
CA CYS A 130 -7.74 -15.38 -19.07
C CYS A 130 -9.24 -15.13 -18.82
N ARG A 131 -9.99 -14.67 -19.82
CA ARG A 131 -11.45 -14.43 -19.72
C ARG A 131 -12.26 -15.72 -19.69
N GLN A 132 -11.67 -16.82 -20.15
CA GLN A 132 -12.32 -18.14 -20.24
C GLN A 132 -12.03 -19.03 -19.03
N LEU A 133 -11.31 -18.51 -18.03
CA LEU A 133 -10.97 -19.27 -16.83
C LEU A 133 -12.22 -19.64 -16.02
N PRO A 134 -12.33 -20.88 -15.51
CA PRO A 134 -13.48 -21.31 -14.72
C PRO A 134 -13.73 -20.40 -13.50
N GLY A 135 -14.99 -20.05 -13.27
CA GLY A 135 -15.42 -19.22 -12.13
C GLY A 135 -15.33 -17.72 -12.36
N ALA A 136 -14.74 -17.26 -13.47
CA ALA A 136 -14.62 -15.84 -13.83
C ALA A 136 -15.96 -15.08 -13.79
N ASP A 137 -17.04 -15.71 -14.24
CA ASP A 137 -18.39 -15.15 -14.31
C ASP A 137 -19.05 -14.92 -12.93
N LYS A 138 -18.48 -15.50 -11.87
CA LYS A 138 -19.03 -15.45 -10.51
C LYS A 138 -18.34 -14.45 -9.60
N VAL A 139 -17.34 -13.74 -10.11
CA VAL A 139 -16.53 -12.78 -9.34
C VAL A 139 -16.83 -11.37 -9.84
N VAL A 140 -16.99 -10.44 -8.91
CA VAL A 140 -17.07 -9.00 -9.18
C VAL A 140 -15.78 -8.35 -8.72
N ILE A 141 -15.11 -7.67 -9.63
CA ILE A 141 -13.96 -6.82 -9.31
C ILE A 141 -14.43 -5.38 -9.15
N ILE A 142 -14.03 -4.78 -8.04
CA ILE A 142 -14.30 -3.40 -7.67
C ILE A 142 -12.96 -2.67 -7.68
N VAL A 143 -12.79 -1.71 -8.60
CA VAL A 143 -11.59 -0.87 -8.66
C VAL A 143 -11.89 0.49 -8.03
N LYS A 144 -11.15 0.84 -6.98
CA LYS A 144 -11.22 2.17 -6.33
C LYS A 144 -10.16 3.09 -6.94
N THR A 145 -10.56 4.31 -7.29
CA THR A 145 -9.64 5.37 -7.71
C THR A 145 -10.15 6.74 -7.25
N GLY A 146 -9.36 7.79 -7.48
CA GLY A 146 -9.75 9.18 -7.26
C GLY A 146 -9.88 9.92 -8.57
N ALA A 147 -10.75 10.94 -8.63
CA ALA A 147 -11.01 11.67 -9.87
C ALA A 147 -9.76 12.34 -10.48
N THR A 148 -8.81 12.73 -9.62
CA THR A 148 -7.52 13.33 -10.02
C THR A 148 -6.51 12.31 -10.54
N GLU A 149 -6.65 11.03 -10.15
CA GLU A 149 -5.72 9.94 -10.47
C GLU A 149 -6.20 9.08 -11.64
N VAL A 150 -7.44 9.27 -12.10
CA VAL A 150 -8.06 8.40 -13.10
C VAL A 150 -7.20 8.27 -14.34
N LEU A 151 -6.67 9.35 -14.91
CA LEU A 151 -5.85 9.26 -16.13
C LEU A 151 -4.42 8.78 -15.88
N ALA A 152 -3.94 8.84 -14.63
CA ALA A 152 -2.59 8.42 -14.25
C ALA A 152 -2.50 6.94 -13.88
N ARG A 153 -3.60 6.34 -13.38
CA ARG A 153 -3.61 4.97 -12.83
C ARG A 153 -4.61 4.03 -13.49
N LEU A 154 -5.75 4.54 -13.98
CA LEU A 154 -6.81 3.67 -14.52
C LEU A 154 -6.51 3.06 -15.89
N PRO A 155 -5.86 3.74 -16.86
CA PRO A 155 -5.64 3.19 -18.20
C PRO A 155 -5.00 1.80 -18.19
N GLU A 156 -4.03 1.56 -17.31
CA GLU A 156 -3.36 0.27 -17.16
C GLU A 156 -4.33 -0.82 -16.71
N GLN A 157 -5.24 -0.54 -15.78
CA GLN A 157 -6.28 -1.50 -15.37
C GLN A 157 -7.25 -1.81 -16.53
N LEU A 158 -7.55 -0.83 -17.37
CA LEU A 158 -8.44 -0.99 -18.54
C LEU A 158 -7.79 -1.80 -19.67
N LEU A 159 -6.47 -1.68 -19.83
CA LEU A 159 -5.69 -2.37 -20.86
C LEU A 159 -5.19 -3.76 -20.41
N THR A 160 -5.35 -4.10 -19.14
CA THR A 160 -4.91 -5.37 -18.56
C THR A 160 -6.11 -6.13 -17.98
N LEU A 161 -6.47 -5.84 -16.73
CA LEU A 161 -7.48 -6.52 -15.95
C LEU A 161 -8.86 -6.57 -16.64
N ALA A 162 -9.28 -5.47 -17.26
CA ALA A 162 -10.59 -5.38 -17.92
C ALA A 162 -10.70 -6.28 -19.17
N GLU A 163 -9.59 -6.74 -19.75
CA GLU A 163 -9.62 -7.73 -20.82
C GLU A 163 -10.11 -9.10 -20.32
N CYS A 164 -9.75 -9.45 -19.08
CA CYS A 164 -10.02 -10.75 -18.46
C CYS A 164 -11.32 -10.78 -17.64
N VAL A 165 -11.64 -9.69 -16.95
CA VAL A 165 -12.72 -9.66 -15.96
C VAL A 165 -14.08 -9.42 -16.63
N PRO A 166 -15.07 -10.32 -16.47
CA PRO A 166 -16.40 -10.12 -17.05
C PRO A 166 -17.25 -9.11 -16.25
N ASN A 167 -17.13 -9.10 -14.91
CA ASN A 167 -17.90 -8.22 -14.03
C ASN A 167 -16.94 -7.22 -13.34
N LEU A 168 -16.78 -6.05 -13.95
CA LEU A 168 -15.95 -4.97 -13.46
C LEU A 168 -16.82 -3.78 -13.05
N MET A 169 -16.52 -3.20 -11.89
CA MET A 169 -17.06 -1.92 -11.46
C MET A 169 -15.92 -1.01 -11.05
N ILE A 170 -15.90 0.20 -11.58
CA ILE A 170 -14.87 1.20 -11.30
C ILE A 170 -15.56 2.34 -10.55
N PHE A 171 -14.95 2.77 -9.47
CA PHE A 171 -15.49 3.80 -8.59
C PHE A 171 -14.50 4.93 -8.41
N SER A 172 -15.02 6.16 -8.46
CA SER A 172 -14.28 7.40 -8.29
C SER A 172 -15.04 8.34 -7.33
N ASP A 173 -14.49 9.52 -7.08
CA ASP A 173 -15.16 10.62 -6.35
C ASP A 173 -16.24 11.34 -7.19
N MET A 174 -16.42 10.94 -8.44
CA MET A 174 -17.30 11.58 -9.40
C MET A 174 -17.71 10.59 -10.50
N GLU A 175 -18.94 10.74 -10.97
CA GLU A 175 -19.48 9.99 -12.11
C GLU A 175 -18.84 10.47 -13.42
N GLN A 176 -18.21 9.57 -14.17
CA GLN A 176 -17.60 9.89 -15.47
C GLN A 176 -17.42 8.67 -16.37
N ASP A 177 -17.24 8.90 -17.67
CA ASP A 177 -16.94 7.84 -18.63
C ASP A 177 -15.50 7.96 -19.14
N VAL A 178 -14.77 6.86 -19.16
CA VAL A 178 -13.44 6.73 -19.77
C VAL A 178 -13.52 5.71 -20.90
N GLY A 179 -13.61 6.20 -22.13
CA GLY A 179 -13.88 5.34 -23.29
C GLY A 179 -15.28 4.72 -23.19
N HIS A 180 -15.35 3.39 -23.09
CA HIS A 180 -16.61 2.66 -22.89
C HIS A 180 -16.80 2.19 -21.44
N PHE A 181 -15.86 2.52 -20.56
CA PHE A 181 -15.92 2.19 -19.15
C PHE A 181 -16.60 3.32 -18.38
N HIS A 182 -17.59 2.93 -17.59
CA HIS A 182 -18.37 3.83 -16.76
C HIS A 182 -17.82 3.80 -15.33
N LEU A 183 -17.44 4.96 -14.81
CA LEU A 183 -16.93 5.14 -13.46
C LEU A 183 -18.03 5.73 -12.59
N HIS A 184 -18.42 4.94 -11.60
CA HIS A 184 -19.47 5.27 -10.66
C HIS A 184 -18.99 6.26 -9.59
N ASP A 185 -19.83 7.24 -9.25
CA ASP A 185 -19.62 8.08 -8.08
C ASP A 185 -19.86 7.25 -6.80
N ALA A 186 -18.78 6.95 -6.09
CA ALA A 186 -18.83 6.22 -4.82
C ALA A 186 -19.57 7.00 -3.73
N LEU A 187 -19.57 8.33 -3.80
CA LEU A 187 -20.00 9.21 -2.73
C LEU A 187 -21.40 9.79 -2.97
N ALA A 188 -22.03 9.44 -4.11
CA ALA A 188 -23.35 9.88 -4.50
C ALA A 188 -24.43 9.66 -3.43
N ASP A 189 -24.32 8.60 -2.63
CA ASP A 189 -25.34 8.25 -1.61
C ASP A 189 -24.96 8.65 -0.19
N ILE A 190 -23.82 9.32 0.02
CA ILE A 190 -23.48 9.85 1.35
C ILE A 190 -24.51 10.90 1.76
N GLY A 191 -24.90 10.87 3.04
CA GLY A 191 -25.88 11.79 3.62
C GLY A 191 -25.56 13.27 3.35
N GLU A 192 -26.56 14.02 2.90
CA GLU A 192 -26.45 15.45 2.58
C GLU A 192 -25.87 16.29 3.72
N LYS A 193 -26.09 15.88 4.97
CA LYS A 193 -25.46 16.50 6.14
C LYS A 193 -23.94 16.55 6.00
N TRP A 194 -23.29 15.41 5.70
CA TRP A 194 -21.83 15.34 5.61
C TRP A 194 -21.32 16.07 4.37
N LYS A 195 -21.96 15.85 3.22
CA LYS A 195 -21.62 16.56 1.97
C LYS A 195 -21.62 18.08 2.14
N ASN A 196 -22.57 18.63 2.91
CA ASN A 196 -22.73 20.08 3.06
C ASN A 196 -21.95 20.68 4.24
N THR A 197 -21.56 19.89 5.25
CA THR A 197 -20.98 20.43 6.49
C THR A 197 -19.56 19.96 6.81
N HIS A 198 -19.11 18.85 6.25
CA HIS A 198 -17.82 18.26 6.58
C HIS A 198 -16.71 18.78 5.66
N ASP A 199 -15.51 18.97 6.23
CA ASP A 199 -14.39 19.56 5.50
C ASP A 199 -13.87 18.65 4.36
N ASP A 200 -13.92 17.33 4.53
CA ASP A 200 -13.54 16.36 3.49
C ASP A 200 -14.31 16.59 2.16
N PHE A 201 -15.58 16.98 2.24
CA PHE A 201 -16.43 17.18 1.06
C PHE A 201 -16.17 18.51 0.34
N LYS A 202 -15.33 19.40 0.87
CA LYS A 202 -14.87 20.57 0.12
C LYS A 202 -14.15 20.13 -1.16
N PHE A 203 -13.29 19.11 -1.05
CA PHE A 203 -12.58 18.57 -2.20
C PHE A 203 -13.53 17.93 -3.22
N TYR A 204 -14.53 17.17 -2.75
CA TYR A 204 -15.58 16.62 -3.61
C TYR A 204 -16.28 17.72 -4.43
N HIS A 205 -16.69 18.83 -3.78
CA HIS A 205 -17.31 19.96 -4.48
C HIS A 205 -16.35 20.64 -5.46
N ASP A 206 -15.07 20.75 -5.13
CA ASP A 206 -14.04 21.34 -5.99
C ASP A 206 -13.80 20.48 -7.24
N VAL A 207 -13.75 19.16 -7.11
CA VAL A 207 -13.67 18.21 -8.24
C VAL A 207 -14.86 18.38 -9.17
N HIS A 208 -16.09 18.30 -8.65
CA HIS A 208 -17.31 18.41 -9.45
C HIS A 208 -17.44 19.77 -10.13
N LYS A 209 -17.11 20.86 -9.41
CA LYS A 209 -17.11 22.21 -9.97
C LYS A 209 -16.08 22.36 -11.09
N THR A 210 -14.86 21.88 -10.87
CA THR A 210 -13.77 21.98 -11.86
C THR A 210 -14.10 21.19 -13.12
N HIS A 211 -14.61 19.97 -12.96
CA HIS A 211 -15.07 19.15 -14.08
C HIS A 211 -16.21 19.83 -14.87
N ALA A 212 -17.21 20.38 -14.18
CA ALA A 212 -18.31 21.11 -14.82
C ALA A 212 -17.86 22.35 -15.61
N MET A 213 -16.68 22.90 -15.29
CA MET A 213 -16.05 24.01 -16.00
C MET A 213 -15.04 23.56 -17.07
N HIS A 214 -14.93 22.26 -17.35
CA HIS A 214 -13.90 21.65 -18.22
C HIS A 214 -12.47 22.01 -17.80
N GLY A 215 -12.24 22.12 -16.49
CA GLY A 215 -10.91 22.33 -15.91
C GLY A 215 -10.11 21.05 -15.79
N ASP A 216 -8.80 21.20 -15.63
CA ASP A 216 -7.88 20.09 -15.38
C ASP A 216 -7.93 19.66 -13.91
N LEU A 217 -8.39 18.43 -13.66
CA LEU A 217 -8.53 17.87 -12.32
C LEU A 217 -7.16 17.52 -11.70
N THR A 218 -6.12 17.27 -12.50
CA THR A 218 -4.80 16.88 -11.96
C THR A 218 -4.10 18.03 -11.26
N LEU A 219 -4.61 19.26 -11.40
CA LEU A 219 -4.11 20.45 -10.72
C LEU A 219 -4.74 20.65 -9.33
N LEU A 220 -5.73 19.84 -8.97
CA LEU A 220 -6.32 19.85 -7.64
C LEU A 220 -5.42 19.10 -6.65
N ASP A 221 -5.44 19.56 -5.40
CA ASP A 221 -4.62 19.05 -4.32
C ASP A 221 -4.99 17.60 -3.94
N SER A 222 -4.20 16.64 -4.41
CA SER A 222 -4.45 15.20 -4.24
C SER A 222 -4.38 14.74 -2.77
N GLU A 223 -3.65 15.45 -1.90
CA GLU A 223 -3.61 15.14 -0.46
C GLU A 223 -4.99 15.30 0.19
N LYS A 224 -5.80 16.26 -0.30
CA LYS A 224 -7.19 16.40 0.16
C LYS A 224 -8.09 15.28 -0.38
N GLY A 225 -7.73 14.69 -1.51
CA GLY A 225 -8.37 13.48 -2.03
C GLY A 225 -8.25 12.30 -1.07
N TRP A 226 -7.11 12.17 -0.38
CA TRP A 226 -6.92 11.11 0.61
C TRP A 226 -7.92 11.19 1.78
N SER A 227 -8.22 12.40 2.25
CA SER A 227 -9.21 12.61 3.31
C SER A 227 -10.63 12.23 2.87
N LEU A 228 -10.93 12.33 1.58
CA LEU A 228 -12.21 11.96 1.00
C LEU A 228 -12.34 10.45 0.74
N ASP A 229 -11.23 9.78 0.43
CA ASP A 229 -11.20 8.37 0.02
C ASP A 229 -11.80 7.41 1.08
N LYS A 230 -11.65 7.75 2.37
CA LYS A 230 -12.22 6.97 3.48
C LYS A 230 -13.74 6.76 3.38
N TRP A 231 -14.46 7.65 2.69
CA TRP A 231 -15.91 7.58 2.54
C TRP A 231 -16.41 6.58 1.48
N LYS A 232 -15.51 6.03 0.65
CA LYS A 232 -15.90 5.21 -0.52
C LYS A 232 -16.18 3.75 -0.21
N ASN A 233 -15.42 3.14 0.70
CA ASN A 233 -15.36 1.68 0.88
C ASN A 233 -16.74 1.03 1.12
N ILE A 234 -17.55 1.60 2.01
CA ILE A 234 -18.89 1.09 2.33
C ILE A 234 -19.87 1.28 1.16
N PRO A 235 -20.07 2.50 0.62
CA PRO A 235 -20.95 2.69 -0.55
C PRO A 235 -20.57 1.86 -1.77
N MET A 236 -19.28 1.70 -2.06
CA MET A 236 -18.79 0.90 -3.19
C MET A 236 -19.23 -0.56 -3.09
N LEU A 237 -19.02 -1.18 -1.93
CA LEU A 237 -19.43 -2.56 -1.71
C LEU A 237 -20.95 -2.73 -1.84
N HIS A 238 -21.72 -1.78 -1.29
CA HIS A 238 -23.17 -1.79 -1.40
C HIS A 238 -23.65 -1.71 -2.85
N LYS A 239 -23.14 -0.74 -3.63
CA LYS A 239 -23.50 -0.58 -5.05
C LYS A 239 -23.09 -1.81 -5.87
N ALA A 240 -21.96 -2.45 -5.54
CA ALA A 240 -21.55 -3.68 -6.19
C ALA A 240 -22.50 -4.85 -5.90
N TYR A 241 -22.95 -4.98 -4.65
CA TYR A 241 -23.95 -5.98 -4.26
C TYR A 241 -25.31 -5.73 -4.94
N GLU A 242 -25.78 -4.49 -5.01
CA GLU A 242 -27.05 -4.18 -5.68
C GLU A 242 -27.03 -4.55 -7.16
N LYS A 243 -25.89 -4.36 -7.84
CA LYS A 243 -25.72 -4.70 -9.25
C LYS A 243 -25.55 -6.19 -9.49
N TYR A 244 -24.86 -6.89 -8.58
CA TYR A 244 -24.48 -8.30 -8.75
C TYR A 244 -24.84 -9.16 -7.52
N PRO A 245 -26.09 -9.19 -7.07
CA PRO A 245 -26.46 -9.82 -5.79
C PRO A 245 -26.19 -11.32 -5.73
N ASP A 246 -26.11 -11.97 -6.90
CA ASP A 246 -25.88 -13.41 -7.05
C ASP A 246 -24.40 -13.78 -7.18
N ALA A 247 -23.48 -12.81 -7.25
CA ALA A 247 -22.03 -13.08 -7.34
C ALA A 247 -21.55 -13.89 -6.14
N ASP A 248 -20.66 -14.86 -6.38
CA ASP A 248 -20.06 -15.70 -5.32
C ASP A 248 -19.00 -14.91 -4.53
N TRP A 249 -18.30 -13.97 -5.18
CA TRP A 249 -17.14 -13.27 -4.64
C TRP A 249 -17.09 -11.81 -5.05
N TYR A 250 -16.67 -10.96 -4.12
CA TYR A 250 -16.41 -9.54 -4.33
C TYR A 250 -14.97 -9.25 -3.95
N MET A 251 -14.17 -8.76 -4.90
CA MET A 251 -12.78 -8.41 -4.68
C MET A 251 -12.58 -6.93 -4.97
N THR A 252 -12.14 -6.18 -3.97
CA THR A 252 -11.81 -4.76 -4.14
C THR A 252 -10.31 -4.60 -4.26
N ILE A 253 -9.87 -3.72 -5.16
CA ILE A 253 -8.47 -3.30 -5.33
C ILE A 253 -8.40 -1.79 -5.55
N ASP A 254 -7.28 -1.19 -5.20
CA ASP A 254 -6.93 0.17 -5.62
C ASP A 254 -6.38 0.16 -7.06
N ALA A 255 -6.46 1.31 -7.75
CA ALA A 255 -6.04 1.41 -9.15
C ALA A 255 -4.53 1.15 -9.37
N ASP A 256 -3.71 1.31 -8.33
CA ASP A 256 -2.27 1.01 -8.31
C ASP A 256 -1.96 -0.40 -7.78
N THR A 257 -2.94 -1.30 -7.78
CA THR A 257 -2.77 -2.70 -7.40
C THR A 257 -2.91 -3.62 -8.60
N TYR A 258 -1.87 -4.40 -8.89
CA TYR A 258 -1.99 -5.50 -9.84
C TYR A 258 -2.78 -6.65 -9.23
N LEU A 259 -3.76 -7.19 -9.94
CA LEU A 259 -4.51 -8.38 -9.55
C LEU A 259 -4.21 -9.55 -10.51
N GLY A 260 -3.50 -10.54 -10.00
CA GLY A 260 -3.25 -11.84 -10.62
C GLY A 260 -4.53 -12.65 -10.78
N TRP A 261 -5.23 -12.43 -11.88
CA TRP A 261 -6.58 -12.95 -12.13
C TRP A 261 -6.64 -14.47 -12.06
N THR A 262 -5.65 -15.15 -12.65
CA THR A 262 -5.57 -16.61 -12.67
C THR A 262 -5.39 -17.17 -11.27
N ASN A 263 -4.44 -16.61 -10.50
CA ASN A 263 -4.17 -17.06 -9.14
C ASN A 263 -5.34 -16.77 -8.20
N LEU A 264 -6.06 -15.65 -8.40
CA LEU A 264 -7.30 -15.36 -7.67
C LEU A 264 -8.33 -16.46 -7.93
N LEU A 265 -8.68 -16.74 -9.19
CA LEU A 265 -9.69 -17.75 -9.52
C LEU A 265 -9.33 -19.14 -8.97
N LEU A 266 -8.04 -19.50 -8.99
CA LEU A 266 -7.57 -20.73 -8.36
C LEU A 266 -7.75 -20.71 -6.83
N LEU A 267 -7.46 -19.59 -6.15
CA LEU A 267 -7.77 -19.49 -4.73
C LEU A 267 -9.28 -19.70 -4.49
N LEU A 268 -10.14 -19.04 -5.27
CA LEU A 268 -11.59 -19.07 -5.09
C LEU A 268 -12.21 -20.45 -5.33
N ASP A 269 -11.68 -21.24 -6.27
CA ASP A 269 -12.10 -22.63 -6.52
C ASP A 269 -11.89 -23.55 -5.30
N ARG A 270 -11.04 -23.15 -4.36
CA ARG A 270 -10.75 -23.89 -3.11
C ARG A 270 -11.60 -23.44 -1.93
N LEU A 271 -12.45 -22.43 -2.10
CA LEU A 271 -13.23 -21.80 -1.04
C LEU A 271 -14.72 -21.99 -1.28
N ASN A 272 -15.51 -21.87 -0.20
CA ASN A 272 -16.97 -21.95 -0.25
C ASN A 272 -17.59 -20.55 -0.12
N PRO A 273 -18.26 -20.00 -1.14
CA PRO A 273 -18.86 -18.67 -1.08
C PRO A 273 -20.06 -18.58 -0.12
N GLU A 274 -20.62 -19.73 0.29
CA GLU A 274 -21.68 -19.81 1.30
C GLU A 274 -21.18 -19.70 2.74
N GLU A 275 -19.86 -19.70 2.95
CA GLU A 275 -19.25 -19.41 4.26
C GLU A 275 -18.86 -17.93 4.33
N PRO A 276 -19.14 -17.23 5.45
CA PRO A 276 -18.74 -15.83 5.58
C PRO A 276 -17.22 -15.72 5.61
N LEU A 277 -16.68 -14.97 4.65
CA LEU A 277 -15.26 -14.65 4.55
C LEU A 277 -15.09 -13.18 4.26
N TYR A 278 -14.24 -12.53 5.06
CA TYR A 278 -13.64 -11.22 4.81
C TYR A 278 -12.14 -11.40 4.95
N SER A 279 -11.35 -11.16 3.91
CA SER A 279 -9.93 -11.52 3.91
C SER A 279 -9.06 -10.56 3.11
N GLY A 280 -7.80 -10.39 3.55
CA GLY A 280 -6.79 -9.57 2.88
C GLY A 280 -5.52 -9.49 3.73
N CYS A 281 -4.70 -8.46 3.51
CA CYS A 281 -3.58 -8.18 4.41
C CYS A 281 -4.08 -7.54 5.72
N VAL A 282 -3.91 -8.20 6.87
CA VAL A 282 -4.56 -7.79 8.12
C VAL A 282 -3.74 -6.74 8.86
N TYR A 283 -4.37 -5.60 9.14
CA TYR A 283 -3.84 -4.50 9.92
C TYR A 283 -4.73 -4.22 11.14
N TRP A 284 -4.23 -3.36 12.04
CA TRP A 284 -4.89 -3.01 13.29
C TRP A 284 -5.06 -1.50 13.43
N HIS A 285 -6.24 -1.07 13.86
CA HIS A 285 -6.50 0.30 14.28
C HIS A 285 -7.27 0.27 15.60
N GLY A 286 -6.56 0.55 16.70
CA GLY A 286 -7.06 0.30 18.04
C GLY A 286 -7.40 -1.18 18.23
N GLU A 287 -8.64 -1.48 18.60
CA GLU A 287 -9.13 -2.85 18.76
C GLU A 287 -9.64 -3.49 17.44
N THR A 288 -9.71 -2.71 16.36
CA THR A 288 -10.27 -3.17 15.09
C THR A 288 -9.20 -3.83 14.23
N MET A 289 -9.36 -5.12 13.96
CA MET A 289 -8.68 -5.78 12.84
C MET A 289 -9.46 -5.56 11.55
N PHE A 290 -8.74 -5.24 10.46
CA PHE A 290 -9.31 -5.02 9.14
C PHE A 290 -8.34 -5.49 8.05
N ALA A 291 -8.86 -5.72 6.84
CA ALA A 291 -8.02 -5.95 5.68
C ALA A 291 -7.67 -4.58 5.07
N GLN A 292 -6.39 -4.30 4.91
CA GLN A 292 -5.92 -3.04 4.33
C GLN A 292 -6.41 -2.91 2.89
N GLY A 293 -6.93 -1.73 2.54
CA GLY A 293 -7.64 -1.49 1.28
C GLY A 293 -6.76 -1.60 0.04
N GLY A 294 -5.54 -1.10 0.09
CA GLY A 294 -4.62 -1.03 -1.05
C GLY A 294 -4.23 -2.39 -1.64
N THR A 295 -3.79 -3.33 -0.80
CA THR A 295 -3.53 -4.73 -1.18
C THR A 295 -4.74 -5.47 -1.72
N GLY A 296 -5.92 -4.89 -1.53
CA GLY A 296 -7.20 -5.46 -1.87
C GLY A 296 -7.74 -6.37 -0.77
N TYR A 297 -9.06 -6.54 -0.81
CA TYR A 297 -9.77 -7.42 0.11
C TYR A 297 -10.84 -8.22 -0.61
N LEU A 298 -10.98 -9.47 -0.17
CA LEU A 298 -11.90 -10.47 -0.68
C LEU A 298 -13.06 -10.68 0.30
N LEU A 299 -14.27 -10.68 -0.25
CA LEU A 299 -15.50 -10.95 0.48
C LEU A 299 -16.28 -12.07 -0.23
N SER A 300 -16.79 -13.04 0.54
CA SER A 300 -17.72 -14.05 0.02
C SER A 300 -19.14 -13.49 -0.09
N ARG A 301 -19.97 -14.10 -0.95
CA ARG A 301 -21.41 -13.83 -1.03
C ARG A 301 -22.05 -13.83 0.36
N LYS A 302 -21.75 -14.85 1.17
CA LYS A 302 -22.33 -14.96 2.50
C LYS A 302 -21.96 -13.79 3.41
N ALA A 303 -20.71 -13.33 3.37
CA ALA A 303 -20.27 -12.18 4.15
C ALA A 303 -21.01 -10.90 3.73
N VAL A 304 -21.08 -10.63 2.42
CA VAL A 304 -21.78 -9.43 1.92
C VAL A 304 -23.27 -9.47 2.25
N GLN A 305 -23.94 -10.62 2.11
CA GLN A 305 -25.35 -10.76 2.50
C GLN A 305 -25.59 -10.52 4.00
N MET A 306 -24.70 -11.00 4.87
CA MET A 306 -24.78 -10.76 6.31
C MET A 306 -24.56 -9.28 6.65
N TRP A 307 -23.62 -8.64 5.97
CA TRP A 307 -23.33 -7.22 6.12
C TRP A 307 -24.49 -6.33 5.63
N GLU A 308 -25.05 -6.63 4.45
CA GLU A 308 -26.24 -5.93 3.92
C GLU A 308 -27.46 -6.09 4.83
N ALA A 309 -27.64 -7.25 5.46
CA ALA A 309 -28.76 -7.49 6.38
C ALA A 309 -28.77 -6.53 7.60
N ILE A 310 -27.61 -5.96 7.97
CA ILE A 310 -27.51 -4.97 9.05
C ILE A 310 -27.48 -3.53 8.55
N ARG A 311 -27.48 -3.28 7.24
CA ARG A 311 -27.37 -1.95 6.63
C ARG A 311 -28.70 -1.17 6.70
N SER A 312 -29.17 -0.90 7.93
CA SER A 312 -30.33 -0.03 8.19
C SER A 312 -29.94 1.45 8.05
N GLN A 313 -30.93 2.34 7.88
CA GLN A 313 -30.70 3.78 7.86
C GLN A 313 -29.95 4.27 9.12
N GLU A 314 -30.28 3.73 10.29
CA GLU A 314 -29.60 4.04 11.56
C GLU A 314 -28.11 3.64 11.52
N ASN A 315 -27.80 2.45 11.00
CA ASN A 315 -26.41 2.00 10.89
C ASN A 315 -25.64 2.78 9.83
N ILE A 316 -26.27 3.16 8.71
CA ILE A 316 -25.64 4.03 7.69
C ILE A 316 -25.25 5.37 8.33
N GLU A 317 -26.17 6.04 9.01
CA GLU A 317 -25.90 7.33 9.66
C GLU A 317 -24.78 7.23 10.72
N LYS A 318 -24.76 6.11 11.47
CA LYS A 318 -23.70 5.83 12.45
C LYS A 318 -22.35 5.59 11.78
N TRP A 319 -22.30 4.79 10.72
CA TRP A 319 -21.06 4.52 9.98
C TRP A 319 -20.53 5.80 9.33
N GLU A 320 -21.38 6.63 8.76
CA GLU A 320 -20.98 7.95 8.25
C GLU A 320 -20.41 8.85 9.37
N GLN A 321 -21.07 8.86 10.54
CA GLN A 321 -20.56 9.59 11.70
C GLN A 321 -19.18 9.10 12.16
N GLU A 322 -18.98 7.79 12.26
CA GLU A 322 -17.68 7.23 12.65
C GLU A 322 -16.62 7.48 11.57
N THR A 323 -16.98 7.38 10.29
CA THR A 323 -16.09 7.68 9.14
C THR A 323 -15.58 9.12 9.19
N SER A 324 -16.40 10.07 9.66
CA SER A 324 -15.97 11.47 9.82
C SER A 324 -14.79 11.64 10.80
N GLY A 325 -14.68 10.77 11.81
CA GLY A 325 -13.69 10.89 12.88
C GLY A 325 -12.47 9.96 12.76
N ILE A 326 -12.41 9.12 11.74
CA ILE A 326 -11.34 8.11 11.56
C ILE A 326 -10.46 8.44 10.35
N CYS A 327 -9.26 7.86 10.32
CA CYS A 327 -8.31 8.09 9.23
C CYS A 327 -8.73 7.44 7.92
N CYS A 328 -9.33 6.24 8.00
CA CYS A 328 -9.21 5.27 6.92
C CYS A 328 -10.52 4.51 6.68
N GLY A 329 -10.91 4.35 5.41
CA GLY A 329 -12.20 3.77 5.04
C GLY A 329 -12.26 2.24 5.13
N ASP A 330 -11.12 1.58 4.95
CA ASP A 330 -10.94 0.14 5.13
C ASP A 330 -11.08 -0.26 6.62
N VAL A 331 -10.65 0.60 7.54
CA VAL A 331 -10.94 0.45 8.97
C VAL A 331 -12.45 0.49 9.20
N MET A 332 -13.17 1.45 8.62
CA MET A 332 -14.63 1.54 8.75
C MET A 332 -15.36 0.35 8.14
N LEU A 333 -14.87 -0.19 7.02
CA LEU A 333 -15.35 -1.44 6.48
C LEU A 333 -15.15 -2.57 7.51
N GLY A 334 -13.96 -2.68 8.10
CA GLY A 334 -13.67 -3.63 9.18
C GLY A 334 -14.62 -3.51 10.38
N VAL A 335 -14.88 -2.28 10.86
CA VAL A 335 -15.86 -2.01 11.93
C VAL A 335 -17.25 -2.53 11.56
N SER A 336 -17.74 -2.18 10.36
CA SER A 336 -19.07 -2.62 9.91
C SER A 336 -19.17 -4.14 9.70
N MET A 337 -18.10 -4.79 9.25
CA MET A 337 -18.02 -6.25 9.12
C MET A 337 -18.07 -6.94 10.49
N GLN A 338 -17.36 -6.41 11.49
CA GLN A 338 -17.42 -6.94 12.86
C GLN A 338 -18.82 -6.80 13.46
N GLN A 339 -19.53 -5.69 13.20
CA GLN A 339 -20.92 -5.50 13.61
C GLN A 339 -21.86 -6.53 12.95
N ALA A 340 -21.54 -6.98 11.74
CA ALA A 340 -22.23 -8.07 11.05
C ALA A 340 -21.82 -9.48 11.53
N GLY A 341 -20.92 -9.56 12.52
CA GLY A 341 -20.41 -10.83 13.07
C GLY A 341 -19.33 -11.49 12.21
N ILE A 342 -18.69 -10.75 11.30
CA ILE A 342 -17.69 -11.25 10.36
C ILE A 342 -16.31 -10.75 10.81
N LYS A 343 -15.40 -11.69 11.09
CA LYS A 343 -14.01 -11.37 11.42
C LYS A 343 -13.16 -11.37 10.15
N VAL A 344 -12.16 -10.50 10.12
CA VAL A 344 -11.16 -10.54 9.05
C VAL A 344 -10.26 -11.77 9.19
N SER A 345 -9.89 -12.36 8.05
CA SER A 345 -8.95 -13.49 7.93
C SER A 345 -7.71 -13.07 7.14
N GLY A 346 -6.53 -13.48 7.60
CA GLY A 346 -5.26 -13.12 6.96
C GLY A 346 -5.02 -13.86 5.64
N ALA A 347 -4.60 -13.14 4.60
CA ALA A 347 -4.21 -13.72 3.31
C ALA A 347 -2.80 -13.32 2.84
N TRP A 348 -2.03 -12.61 3.67
CA TRP A 348 -0.61 -12.36 3.40
C TRP A 348 0.18 -13.69 3.42
N PRO A 349 1.15 -13.92 2.50
CA PRO A 349 1.67 -13.02 1.48
C PRO A 349 1.01 -13.18 0.11
N MET A 350 -0.15 -13.85 -0.02
CA MET A 350 -0.82 -13.89 -1.32
C MET A 350 -1.32 -12.50 -1.73
N PHE A 351 -1.73 -11.69 -0.75
CA PHE A 351 -2.11 -10.30 -0.92
C PHE A 351 -0.93 -9.41 -0.48
N GLN A 352 -0.19 -8.87 -1.45
CA GLN A 352 1.12 -8.25 -1.20
C GLN A 352 1.04 -6.72 -1.16
N VAL A 353 1.68 -6.12 -0.15
CA VAL A 353 1.83 -4.67 0.07
C VAL A 353 2.88 -4.04 -0.86
N ASP A 354 3.94 -4.78 -1.16
CA ASP A 354 5.05 -4.28 -1.97
C ASP A 354 4.91 -4.65 -3.46
N PRO A 355 5.36 -3.82 -4.41
CA PRO A 355 5.57 -4.24 -5.78
C PRO A 355 6.78 -5.18 -5.88
N PRO A 356 6.98 -5.92 -6.99
CA PRO A 356 8.11 -6.83 -7.16
C PRO A 356 9.48 -6.19 -6.94
N CYS A 357 9.61 -4.88 -7.20
CA CYS A 357 10.86 -4.14 -7.04
C CYS A 357 11.24 -3.95 -5.56
N ASP A 358 10.29 -3.65 -4.67
CA ASP A 358 10.56 -3.42 -3.24
C ASP A 358 10.37 -4.68 -2.37
N PHE A 359 9.68 -5.70 -2.89
CA PHE A 359 9.42 -6.92 -2.15
C PHE A 359 10.71 -7.58 -1.64
N SER A 360 10.69 -7.95 -0.35
CA SER A 360 11.79 -8.68 0.29
C SER A 360 11.70 -10.17 -0.01
N TRP A 361 12.45 -10.61 -1.03
CA TRP A 361 12.42 -12.00 -1.48
C TRP A 361 13.07 -12.95 -0.47
N SER A 362 12.26 -13.81 0.13
CA SER A 362 12.67 -14.78 1.15
C SER A 362 12.19 -16.21 0.83
N SER A 363 12.74 -17.20 1.56
CA SER A 363 12.35 -18.60 1.37
C SER A 363 10.96 -18.92 1.92
N ASP A 364 10.39 -18.07 2.77
CA ASP A 364 9.09 -18.33 3.40
C ASP A 364 7.93 -18.18 2.43
N THR A 365 8.04 -17.24 1.48
CA THR A 365 7.02 -16.98 0.47
C THR A 365 7.20 -17.81 -0.80
N TRP A 366 8.36 -18.47 -0.97
CA TRP A 366 8.81 -19.13 -2.21
C TRP A 366 7.76 -19.99 -2.93
N CYS A 367 6.96 -20.74 -2.17
CA CYS A 367 5.93 -21.66 -2.68
C CYS A 367 4.49 -21.17 -2.47
N VAL A 368 4.32 -19.89 -2.19
CA VAL A 368 3.02 -19.23 -2.06
C VAL A 368 2.66 -18.61 -3.42
N PRO A 369 1.41 -18.72 -3.89
CA PRO A 369 0.93 -17.96 -5.05
C PRO A 369 0.85 -16.46 -4.72
N ALA A 370 1.36 -15.60 -5.60
CA ALA A 370 1.15 -14.15 -5.47
C ALA A 370 -0.14 -13.78 -6.21
N ILE A 371 -1.06 -13.09 -5.54
CA ILE A 371 -2.38 -12.71 -6.07
C ILE A 371 -2.45 -11.20 -6.29
N THR A 372 -2.06 -10.39 -5.32
CA THR A 372 -1.99 -8.94 -5.51
C THR A 372 -0.58 -8.42 -5.32
N TRP A 373 -0.26 -7.30 -5.96
CA TRP A 373 0.93 -6.49 -5.73
C TRP A 373 0.47 -5.03 -5.64
N HIS A 374 0.56 -4.42 -4.47
CA HIS A 374 0.19 -3.02 -4.25
C HIS A 374 1.36 -2.07 -4.46
N HIS A 375 1.08 -0.75 -4.42
CA HIS A 375 2.03 0.31 -4.74
C HIS A 375 2.76 0.08 -6.07
N SER A 376 2.05 -0.55 -7.02
CA SER A 376 2.62 -0.89 -8.32
C SER A 376 2.51 0.31 -9.23
N HIS A 377 3.66 0.74 -9.75
CA HIS A 377 3.68 1.77 -10.78
C HIS A 377 3.13 1.20 -12.09
N THR A 378 2.80 2.07 -13.03
CA THR A 378 2.24 1.66 -14.33
C THR A 378 3.14 0.67 -15.08
N TYR A 379 4.46 0.86 -15.01
CA TYR A 379 5.45 -0.07 -15.59
C TYR A 379 5.53 -1.41 -14.82
N ASP A 380 5.25 -1.44 -13.51
CA ASP A 380 5.20 -2.68 -12.74
C ASP A 380 3.95 -3.49 -13.12
N ILE A 381 2.81 -2.82 -13.27
CA ILE A 381 1.53 -3.43 -13.71
C ILE A 381 1.67 -4.02 -15.12
N GLU A 382 2.30 -3.29 -16.05
CA GLU A 382 2.58 -3.80 -17.40
C GLU A 382 3.45 -5.07 -17.35
N ALA A 383 4.55 -5.05 -16.60
CA ALA A 383 5.45 -6.20 -16.50
C ALA A 383 4.80 -7.41 -15.80
N LEU A 384 3.96 -7.18 -14.80
CA LEU A 384 3.15 -8.20 -14.12
C LEU A 384 2.10 -8.81 -15.06
N TRP A 385 1.46 -8.00 -15.90
CA TRP A 385 0.52 -8.46 -16.91
C TRP A 385 1.19 -9.33 -17.97
N ASP A 386 2.35 -8.91 -18.46
CA ASP A 386 3.14 -9.70 -19.41
C ASP A 386 3.57 -11.03 -18.81
N PHE A 387 4.06 -11.02 -17.57
CA PHE A 387 4.39 -12.23 -16.83
C PHE A 387 3.20 -13.20 -16.72
N GLU A 388 2.01 -12.72 -16.34
CA GLU A 388 0.82 -13.57 -16.22
C GLU A 388 0.39 -14.13 -17.58
N LYS A 389 0.36 -13.31 -18.64
CA LYS A 389 0.06 -13.79 -20.01
C LYS A 389 1.02 -14.87 -20.47
N GLU A 390 2.33 -14.66 -20.27
CA GLU A 390 3.35 -15.66 -20.62
C GLU A 390 3.16 -16.95 -19.81
N TRP A 391 2.85 -16.82 -18.52
CA TRP A 391 2.60 -17.96 -17.64
C TRP A 391 1.39 -18.78 -18.08
N ILE A 392 0.25 -18.12 -18.33
CA ILE A 392 -0.97 -18.77 -18.81
C ILE A 392 -0.68 -19.50 -20.13
N ASN A 393 -0.06 -18.83 -21.10
CA ASN A 393 0.24 -19.42 -22.41
C ASN A 393 1.17 -20.64 -22.30
N LYS A 394 2.19 -20.56 -21.43
CA LYS A 394 3.12 -21.66 -21.18
C LYS A 394 2.43 -22.86 -20.55
N THR A 395 1.55 -22.63 -19.58
CA THR A 395 0.97 -23.68 -18.73
C THR A 395 -0.43 -24.13 -19.16
N TRP A 396 -1.00 -23.51 -20.20
CA TRP A 396 -2.39 -23.72 -20.65
C TRP A 396 -2.76 -25.19 -20.90
N HIS A 397 -1.80 -26.00 -21.37
CA HIS A 397 -2.00 -27.41 -21.72
C HIS A 397 -1.25 -28.38 -20.78
N GLU A 398 -0.70 -27.89 -19.66
CA GLU A 398 0.06 -28.74 -18.73
C GLU A 398 -0.84 -29.63 -17.85
N SER A 399 -2.14 -29.34 -17.78
CA SER A 399 -3.14 -30.12 -17.06
C SER A 399 -4.38 -30.36 -17.92
N ASP A 400 -5.27 -31.24 -17.43
CA ASP A 400 -6.58 -31.50 -18.05
C ASP A 400 -7.53 -30.28 -17.97
N GLN A 401 -7.20 -29.27 -17.17
CA GLN A 401 -7.99 -28.05 -16.97
C GLN A 401 -7.19 -26.81 -17.37
N PRO A 402 -7.52 -26.15 -18.50
CA PRO A 402 -6.77 -24.99 -18.96
C PRO A 402 -6.66 -23.89 -17.90
N GLY A 403 -5.44 -23.36 -17.71
CA GLY A 403 -5.17 -22.31 -16.73
C GLY A 403 -5.18 -22.78 -15.27
N SER A 404 -5.16 -24.09 -14.99
CA SER A 404 -5.22 -24.60 -13.61
C SER A 404 -3.87 -24.59 -12.86
N VAL A 405 -2.81 -24.06 -13.47
CA VAL A 405 -1.45 -24.08 -12.92
C VAL A 405 -1.11 -22.69 -12.37
N PRO A 406 -1.03 -22.50 -11.04
CA PRO A 406 -0.71 -21.20 -10.47
C PRO A 406 0.78 -20.89 -10.62
N TYR A 407 1.10 -19.61 -10.81
CA TYR A 407 2.47 -19.13 -10.58
C TYR A 407 2.69 -18.86 -9.10
N MET A 408 3.92 -19.03 -8.62
CA MET A 408 4.31 -18.76 -7.23
C MET A 408 5.38 -17.66 -7.15
N TYR A 409 5.72 -17.21 -5.95
CA TYR A 409 6.83 -16.27 -5.74
C TYR A 409 8.14 -16.76 -6.34
N LYS A 410 8.43 -18.08 -6.38
CA LYS A 410 9.61 -18.59 -7.09
C LYS A 410 9.60 -18.25 -8.59
N ASP A 411 8.44 -18.24 -9.22
CA ASP A 411 8.29 -18.02 -10.66
C ASP A 411 8.39 -16.52 -10.95
N ALA A 412 7.78 -15.69 -10.09
CA ALA A 412 7.98 -14.25 -10.08
C ALA A 412 9.45 -13.88 -9.81
N PHE A 413 10.15 -14.60 -8.92
CA PHE A 413 11.57 -14.38 -8.66
C PHE A 413 12.43 -14.62 -9.91
N GLU A 414 12.18 -15.70 -10.65
CA GLU A 414 12.90 -15.96 -11.90
C GLU A 414 12.64 -14.88 -12.95
N TYR A 415 11.43 -14.31 -13.00
CA TYR A 415 11.06 -13.29 -13.97
C TYR A 415 11.55 -11.87 -13.59
N PHE A 416 11.32 -11.44 -12.35
CA PHE A 416 11.58 -10.06 -11.92
C PHE A 416 12.96 -9.86 -11.28
N VAL A 417 13.50 -10.87 -10.59
CA VAL A 417 14.76 -10.73 -9.83
C VAL A 417 15.96 -11.16 -10.66
N THR A 418 15.95 -12.41 -11.13
CA THR A 418 17.11 -13.03 -11.79
C THR A 418 17.69 -12.20 -12.97
N PRO A 419 16.88 -11.59 -13.87
CA PRO A 419 17.44 -10.78 -14.95
C PRO A 419 17.87 -9.37 -14.52
N ASN A 420 17.44 -8.88 -13.34
CA ASN A 420 17.64 -7.49 -12.92
C ASN A 420 18.75 -7.29 -11.90
N ILE A 421 19.24 -8.36 -11.27
CA ILE A 421 20.35 -8.33 -10.31
C ILE A 421 21.72 -8.47 -11.00
N ALA A 422 22.74 -7.86 -10.40
CA ALA A 422 24.12 -7.92 -10.89
C ALA A 422 25.14 -7.80 -9.76
N GLU A 423 26.40 -8.12 -10.01
CA GLU A 423 27.47 -7.87 -9.02
C GLU A 423 27.66 -6.37 -8.72
N LYS A 424 27.37 -5.52 -9.71
CA LYS A 424 27.44 -4.07 -9.64
C LYS A 424 26.53 -3.48 -10.71
N LYS A 425 25.69 -2.52 -10.32
CA LYS A 425 24.75 -1.78 -11.18
C LYS A 425 24.79 -0.31 -10.78
N THR A 426 25.08 0.57 -11.73
CA THR A 426 25.13 2.03 -11.51
C THR A 426 23.78 2.65 -11.80
N ASP A 427 23.53 3.84 -11.23
CA ASP A 427 22.28 4.59 -11.39
C ASP A 427 21.07 3.74 -11.01
N TRP A 428 21.25 2.97 -9.92
CA TRP A 428 20.29 1.98 -9.47
C TRP A 428 20.28 1.93 -7.95
N ASN A 429 19.09 2.05 -7.37
CA ASN A 429 18.85 1.91 -5.93
C ASN A 429 18.08 0.61 -5.70
N ASN A 430 18.73 -0.39 -5.11
CA ASN A 430 18.12 -1.68 -4.74
C ASN A 430 17.45 -1.67 -3.36
N TYR A 431 17.22 -0.48 -2.78
CA TYR A 431 16.60 -0.28 -1.48
C TYR A 431 17.32 -0.95 -0.30
N SER A 432 18.64 -1.20 -0.41
CA SER A 432 19.41 -1.60 0.77
C SER A 432 19.26 -0.56 1.87
N GLY A 433 18.84 -0.99 3.06
CA GLY A 433 18.51 -0.07 4.15
C GLY A 433 18.56 -0.69 5.54
N ASP A 434 18.58 -2.02 5.70
CA ASP A 434 18.58 -2.65 7.02
C ASP A 434 19.78 -2.23 7.89
N ARG A 435 20.91 -1.88 7.26
CA ARG A 435 22.07 -1.32 7.94
C ARG A 435 22.72 -0.22 7.12
N ILE A 436 22.88 0.95 7.73
CA ILE A 436 23.40 2.15 7.04
C ILE A 436 24.66 2.66 7.73
N PHE A 437 25.68 2.95 6.93
CA PHE A 437 26.91 3.59 7.33
C PHE A 437 27.05 4.91 6.58
N THR A 438 26.86 6.03 7.27
CA THR A 438 26.97 7.39 6.74
C THR A 438 28.12 8.16 7.39
N LYS A 439 28.92 8.86 6.57
CA LYS A 439 29.95 9.76 7.07
C LYS A 439 29.34 11.09 7.55
N PRO A 440 29.59 11.55 8.78
CA PRO A 440 29.10 12.84 9.27
C PRO A 440 29.78 13.97 8.50
N LYS A 441 29.06 14.55 7.54
CA LYS A 441 29.46 15.69 6.74
C LYS A 441 28.29 16.66 6.61
N LYS A 442 28.57 17.97 6.57
CA LYS A 442 27.53 19.01 6.43
C LYS A 442 26.76 18.93 5.12
N ASP A 443 27.39 18.39 4.08
CA ASP A 443 26.86 18.19 2.74
C ASP A 443 26.49 16.71 2.47
N HIS A 444 26.25 15.90 3.51
CA HIS A 444 25.72 14.56 3.29
C HIS A 444 24.38 14.66 2.57
N ILE A 445 24.13 13.68 1.71
CA ILE A 445 22.84 13.54 1.04
C ILE A 445 21.88 13.04 2.11
N LYS A 446 20.78 13.76 2.34
CA LYS A 446 19.72 13.33 3.25
C LYS A 446 19.30 11.91 2.94
N GLU A 447 19.13 11.15 4.00
CA GLU A 447 18.83 9.74 3.98
C GLU A 447 17.46 9.52 4.62
N ASP A 448 16.68 8.58 4.09
CA ASP A 448 15.30 8.33 4.53
C ASP A 448 15.25 7.47 5.80
N HIS A 449 16.08 7.79 6.79
CA HIS A 449 16.13 7.11 8.09
C HIS A 449 16.44 8.08 9.23
N ASP A 450 16.21 7.60 10.46
CA ASP A 450 16.41 8.28 11.75
C ASP A 450 17.84 8.80 12.03
N TRP A 451 18.76 8.72 11.06
CA TRP A 451 20.07 9.36 11.18
C TRP A 451 19.99 10.87 10.95
N ASP A 452 19.17 11.34 10.01
CA ASP A 452 19.13 12.76 9.62
C ASP A 452 18.63 13.67 10.75
N TYR A 453 17.73 13.17 11.61
CA TYR A 453 17.17 13.89 12.75
C TYR A 453 18.10 13.99 13.96
N LYS A 454 19.23 13.25 13.96
CA LYS A 454 20.21 13.26 15.06
C LYS A 454 21.08 14.51 15.05
N SER A 455 21.51 14.92 16.24
CA SER A 455 22.47 16.02 16.41
C SER A 455 23.83 15.69 15.78
N ASP A 456 24.63 16.72 15.48
CA ASP A 456 25.98 16.56 14.93
C ASP A 456 26.86 15.73 15.88
N GLU A 457 26.69 15.89 17.20
CA GLU A 457 27.40 15.13 18.23
C GLU A 457 27.02 13.64 18.21
N GLU A 458 25.74 13.30 18.08
CA GLU A 458 25.26 11.92 17.98
C GLU A 458 25.77 11.25 16.70
N LYS A 459 25.69 11.94 15.56
CA LYS A 459 26.23 11.46 14.28
C LYS A 459 27.73 11.18 14.37
N GLN A 460 28.48 12.07 15.00
CA GLN A 460 29.93 11.90 15.21
C GLN A 460 30.23 10.75 16.17
N ALA A 461 29.48 10.59 17.26
CA ALA A 461 29.65 9.49 18.20
C ALA A 461 29.39 8.12 17.55
N MET A 462 28.34 8.01 16.72
CA MET A 462 28.05 6.80 15.93
C MET A 462 29.21 6.49 14.99
N TRP A 463 29.68 7.48 14.24
CA TRP A 463 30.82 7.34 13.35
C TRP A 463 32.07 6.89 14.10
N ASP A 464 32.41 7.52 15.23
CA ASP A 464 33.61 7.18 15.99
C ASP A 464 33.58 5.77 16.55
N GLY A 465 32.40 5.27 16.92
CA GLY A 465 32.16 3.91 17.39
C GLY A 465 32.30 2.82 16.31
N TRP A 466 32.31 3.18 15.02
CA TRP A 466 32.45 2.20 13.95
C TRP A 466 33.89 1.67 13.80
N SER A 467 33.98 0.41 13.37
CA SER A 467 35.25 -0.22 13.00
C SER A 467 35.89 0.49 11.80
N GLU A 468 37.19 0.29 11.62
CA GLU A 468 37.90 0.85 10.46
C GLU A 468 37.31 0.37 9.13
N SER A 469 36.87 -0.89 9.04
CA SER A 469 36.22 -1.43 7.84
C SER A 469 34.87 -0.77 7.55
N GLN A 470 34.08 -0.46 8.59
CA GLN A 470 32.82 0.27 8.45
C GLN A 470 33.06 1.74 8.04
N LYS A 471 34.11 2.37 8.55
CA LYS A 471 34.52 3.71 8.10
C LYS A 471 35.08 3.72 6.67
N GLN A 472 35.62 2.59 6.21
CA GLN A 472 36.10 2.42 4.83
C GLN A 472 34.96 2.21 3.83
N SER A 473 33.88 1.53 4.24
CA SER A 473 32.76 1.17 3.36
C SER A 473 32.12 2.37 2.65
N VAL A 474 32.14 3.55 3.27
CA VAL A 474 31.55 4.78 2.71
C VAL A 474 32.40 5.43 1.61
N LYS A 475 33.64 4.98 1.39
CA LYS A 475 34.59 5.63 0.46
C LYS A 475 34.32 5.31 -1.00
N SER A 476 33.88 4.10 -1.32
CA SER A 476 33.54 3.68 -2.67
C SER A 476 32.60 2.46 -2.68
N PRO A 477 31.94 2.16 -3.80
CA PRO A 477 31.11 0.95 -3.94
C PRO A 477 31.89 -0.35 -3.66
N GLU A 478 33.17 -0.39 -4.00
CA GLU A 478 34.04 -1.57 -3.79
C GLU A 478 34.30 -1.81 -2.31
N GLU A 479 34.55 -0.76 -1.53
CA GLU A 479 34.71 -0.85 -0.08
C GLU A 479 33.38 -1.21 0.61
N CYS A 480 32.26 -0.69 0.09
CA CYS A 480 30.93 -1.06 0.57
C CYS A 480 30.63 -2.55 0.34
N ARG A 481 30.96 -3.05 -0.85
CA ARG A 481 30.88 -4.49 -1.16
C ARG A 481 31.77 -5.31 -0.24
N ALA A 482 33.02 -4.90 -0.01
CA ALA A 482 33.93 -5.62 0.89
C ALA A 482 33.38 -5.69 2.33
N ALA A 483 32.72 -4.63 2.80
CA ALA A 483 32.04 -4.62 4.09
C ALA A 483 30.83 -5.57 4.12
N CYS A 484 30.04 -5.64 3.05
CA CYS A 484 28.95 -6.60 2.90
C CYS A 484 29.47 -8.05 2.81
N GLU A 485 30.60 -8.29 2.15
CA GLU A 485 31.26 -9.59 2.11
C GLU A 485 31.69 -10.07 3.51
N ALA A 486 32.17 -9.15 4.36
CA ALA A 486 32.54 -9.45 5.74
C ALA A 486 31.32 -9.72 6.67
N ASP A 487 30.13 -9.25 6.31
CA ASP A 487 28.88 -9.55 7.00
C ASP A 487 28.25 -10.81 6.41
N ASN A 488 28.28 -11.92 7.14
CA ASN A 488 27.80 -13.22 6.64
C ASN A 488 26.33 -13.23 6.19
N GLY A 489 25.51 -12.31 6.71
CA GLY A 489 24.09 -12.25 6.38
C GLY A 489 23.78 -11.34 5.18
N CYS A 490 24.69 -10.43 4.81
CA CYS A 490 24.39 -9.41 3.81
C CYS A 490 24.10 -10.02 2.43
N MET A 491 22.91 -9.79 1.88
CA MET A 491 22.52 -10.31 0.57
C MET A 491 22.83 -9.33 -0.56
N GLN A 492 22.86 -8.04 -0.24
CA GLN A 492 23.07 -6.96 -1.20
C GLN A 492 23.55 -5.69 -0.50
N PHE A 493 24.14 -4.78 -1.29
CA PHE A 493 24.56 -3.47 -0.84
C PHE A 493 24.08 -2.38 -1.81
N SER A 494 23.99 -1.15 -1.31
CA SER A 494 23.97 0.06 -2.12
C SER A 494 24.97 1.08 -1.59
N TRP A 495 25.50 1.89 -2.47
CA TRP A 495 26.44 2.94 -2.14
C TRP A 495 26.07 4.20 -2.89
N HIS A 496 26.16 5.33 -2.21
CA HIS A 496 26.23 6.66 -2.84
C HIS A 496 27.26 7.50 -2.07
N PRO A 497 27.74 8.64 -2.59
CA PRO A 497 28.87 9.35 -2.02
C PRO A 497 28.73 9.67 -0.53
N GLY A 498 29.50 8.96 0.30
CA GLY A 498 29.53 9.14 1.75
C GLY A 498 28.64 8.20 2.55
N THR A 499 27.90 7.31 1.87
CA THR A 499 26.99 6.36 2.51
C THR A 499 27.07 4.96 1.88
N CYS A 500 27.18 3.95 2.73
CA CYS A 500 27.08 2.54 2.35
C CYS A 500 25.90 1.91 3.09
N ARG A 501 25.04 1.20 2.37
CA ARG A 501 23.87 0.52 2.93
C ARG A 501 23.92 -0.96 2.62
N HIS A 502 23.56 -1.80 3.58
CA HIS A 502 23.46 -3.25 3.44
C HIS A 502 22.02 -3.69 3.62
N ASN A 503 21.68 -4.85 3.06
CA ASN A 503 20.41 -5.53 3.30
C ASN A 503 20.62 -7.03 3.54
N TRP A 504 19.81 -7.63 4.40
CA TRP A 504 19.78 -9.07 4.66
C TRP A 504 18.74 -9.82 3.83
N ALA A 505 17.81 -9.09 3.20
CA ALA A 505 16.90 -9.62 2.19
C ALA A 505 17.34 -9.24 0.77
N ILE A 506 16.90 -10.02 -0.22
CA ILE A 506 17.04 -9.68 -1.63
C ILE A 506 15.89 -8.75 -2.00
N LYS A 507 16.19 -7.60 -2.59
CA LYS A 507 15.28 -6.63 -3.20
C LYS A 507 15.84 -6.24 -4.55
N VAL A 508 14.98 -5.89 -5.51
CA VAL A 508 15.42 -5.51 -6.86
C VAL A 508 15.64 -4.00 -6.93
N GLY A 509 14.73 -3.22 -6.38
CA GLY A 509 14.64 -1.77 -6.51
C GLY A 509 14.53 -1.30 -7.96
N HIS A 510 14.97 -0.08 -8.22
CA HIS A 510 14.69 0.62 -9.47
C HIS A 510 15.89 1.42 -9.99
N ALA A 511 15.76 1.87 -11.24
CA ALA A 511 16.67 2.84 -11.81
C ALA A 511 16.50 4.19 -11.10
N GLU A 512 17.61 4.77 -10.67
CA GLU A 512 17.65 6.04 -9.96
C GLU A 512 17.93 7.17 -10.95
N ALA A 513 16.94 8.05 -11.16
CA ALA A 513 17.05 9.19 -12.07
C ALA A 513 17.62 10.45 -11.39
N SER A 514 17.77 10.46 -10.07
CA SER A 514 18.20 11.66 -9.33
C SER A 514 19.70 11.94 -9.46
N LYS A 515 20.10 13.10 -8.92
CA LYS A 515 21.52 13.47 -8.76
C LYS A 515 22.28 12.54 -7.81
N LYS A 516 21.59 11.68 -7.05
CA LYS A 516 22.19 10.72 -6.13
C LYS A 516 22.76 9.57 -6.98
N LYS A 517 24.08 9.55 -7.19
CA LYS A 517 24.78 8.53 -8.00
C LYS A 517 24.85 7.19 -7.26
N PHE A 518 23.72 6.51 -7.14
CA PHE A 518 23.65 5.21 -6.49
C PHE A 518 24.39 4.15 -7.31
N THR A 519 25.06 3.25 -6.60
CA THR A 519 25.62 2.01 -7.13
C THR A 519 25.19 0.88 -6.22
N SER A 520 24.41 -0.04 -6.76
CA SER A 520 23.91 -1.22 -6.05
C SER A 520 24.63 -2.48 -6.51
N GLY A 521 24.64 -3.50 -5.66
CA GLY A 521 25.18 -4.81 -6.01
C GLY A 521 24.57 -5.90 -5.15
N TRP A 522 24.54 -7.12 -5.70
CA TRP A 522 24.01 -8.30 -5.04
C TRP A 522 25.11 -9.34 -4.87
N MET A 523 25.08 -10.04 -3.74
CA MET A 523 26.00 -11.13 -3.46
C MET A 523 25.51 -12.38 -4.22
N LEU A 524 25.78 -12.46 -5.52
CA LEU A 524 25.19 -13.45 -6.43
C LEU A 524 25.37 -14.90 -5.96
N ASP A 525 26.53 -15.25 -5.39
CA ASP A 525 26.75 -16.59 -4.81
C ASP A 525 25.79 -16.90 -3.65
N ARG A 526 25.47 -15.88 -2.83
CA ARG A 526 24.52 -16.00 -1.71
C ARG A 526 23.09 -16.09 -2.23
N VAL A 527 22.74 -15.34 -3.28
CA VAL A 527 21.45 -15.42 -3.96
C VAL A 527 21.23 -16.81 -4.58
N GLU A 528 22.22 -17.34 -5.31
CA GLU A 528 22.13 -18.69 -5.88
C GLU A 528 22.03 -19.78 -4.81
N LYS A 529 22.72 -19.61 -3.69
CA LYS A 529 22.57 -20.50 -2.53
C LYS A 529 21.16 -20.40 -1.93
N HIS A 530 20.59 -19.20 -1.84
CA HIS A 530 19.21 -18.99 -1.41
C HIS A 530 18.22 -19.75 -2.29
N LYS A 531 18.31 -19.59 -3.61
CA LYS A 531 17.47 -20.31 -4.59
C LYS A 531 17.55 -21.83 -4.42
N LYS A 532 18.78 -22.36 -4.30
CA LYS A 532 19.02 -23.81 -4.09
C LYS A 532 18.44 -24.33 -2.79
N ASN A 533 18.55 -23.55 -1.72
CA ASN A 533 18.01 -23.91 -0.40
C ASN A 533 16.48 -23.88 -0.37
N ALA A 534 15.86 -22.88 -1.03
CA ALA A 534 14.41 -22.78 -1.15
C ALA A 534 13.83 -23.94 -1.98
N GLY A 535 14.56 -24.38 -3.00
CA GLY A 535 14.32 -25.62 -3.73
C GLY A 535 13.03 -25.61 -4.56
N THR A 536 12.50 -26.80 -4.84
CA THR A 536 11.28 -26.99 -5.64
C THR A 536 10.04 -27.03 -4.77
N CYS A 537 8.95 -26.41 -5.24
CA CYS A 537 7.66 -26.47 -4.57
C CYS A 537 6.93 -27.78 -4.89
N LYS A 538 6.57 -28.55 -3.85
CA LYS A 538 5.79 -29.80 -4.02
C LYS A 538 4.33 -29.55 -4.39
N GLN A 539 3.74 -28.50 -3.80
CA GLN A 539 2.35 -28.06 -3.98
C GLN A 539 2.28 -26.55 -3.70
N PRO A 540 1.39 -25.81 -4.39
CA PRO A 540 1.16 -24.40 -4.09
C PRO A 540 0.50 -24.25 -2.71
N LYS A 541 1.03 -23.33 -1.90
CA LYS A 541 0.52 -23.05 -0.54
C LYS A 541 -0.53 -21.94 -0.55
N PHE A 542 -1.73 -22.23 -1.05
CA PHE A 542 -2.88 -21.35 -0.84
C PHE A 542 -3.30 -21.39 0.63
N ARG A 543 -3.27 -20.26 1.33
CA ARG A 543 -3.57 -20.20 2.77
C ARG A 543 -4.34 -18.93 3.13
N ILE A 544 -5.47 -19.11 3.79
CA ILE A 544 -6.19 -18.06 4.49
C ILE A 544 -6.21 -18.41 5.97
N ASP A 545 -5.67 -17.53 6.79
CA ASP A 545 -5.63 -17.65 8.24
C ASP A 545 -6.94 -17.13 8.84
N ARG A 546 -7.89 -18.05 9.03
CA ARG A 546 -9.14 -17.79 9.74
C ARG A 546 -8.83 -17.60 11.23
N GLY A 547 -8.98 -16.37 11.73
CA GLY A 547 -8.74 -15.99 13.13
C GLY A 547 -9.81 -16.42 14.13
#